data_AF-A0A7S1QJR0-F1
#
_entry.id   AF-A0A7S1QJR0-F1
#
_cell.length_a   1.000
_cell.length_b   1.000
_cell.length_c   1.000
_cell.angle_alpha   90.00
_cell.angle_beta   90.00
_cell.angle_gamma   90.00
#
_symmetry.space_group_name_H-M   'P 1'
#
loop_
_entity.id
_entity.type
_entity.pdbx_description
1 polymer ?
#
loop_
_entity_poly.entity_id
_entity_poly.type
_entity_poly.pdbx_seq_one_letter_code
_entity_poly.pdbx_strand_id
1 'polypeptide(L)'
;LLRHFAVFATNMPDKADLVLIYGQILQHHFRNGFSRDIQEMASSLTNATIDLQLQVAKAFLPTAVLFHYQWNMRELFNIFQGVCNSTPKLHTDPEQIGRLWAHECQRT
;
A
#
# COMPACT_ATOMS: atom_id res chain seq x y z
N LEU A 1 13.34 -26.29 22.85
CA LEU A 1 12.26 -26.50 21.84
C LEU A 1 12.73 -26.32 20.40
N LEU A 2 13.57 -25.32 20.09
CA LEU A 2 14.05 -25.04 18.72
C LEU A 2 14.74 -26.22 18.01
N ARG A 3 15.34 -27.18 18.74
CA ARG A 3 15.92 -28.41 18.18
C ARG A 3 14.93 -29.33 17.42
N HIS A 4 13.63 -29.11 17.58
CA HIS A 4 12.57 -29.87 16.90
C HIS A 4 11.90 -29.08 15.76
N PHE A 5 12.34 -27.83 15.51
CA PHE A 5 11.73 -26.94 14.51
C PHE A 5 12.79 -26.37 13.58
N ALA A 6 12.44 -26.24 12.31
CA ALA A 6 13.18 -25.39 11.38
C ALA A 6 12.75 -23.93 11.60
N VAL A 7 13.72 -23.02 11.62
CA VAL A 7 13.48 -21.57 11.77
C VAL A 7 13.80 -20.90 10.45
N PHE A 8 12.82 -20.18 9.91
CA PHE A 8 12.99 -19.36 8.72
C PHE A 8 12.73 -17.91 9.08
N ALA A 9 13.62 -17.02 8.68
CA ALA A 9 13.44 -15.58 8.82
C ALA A 9 12.83 -15.03 7.53
N THR A 10 11.70 -14.34 7.66
CA THR A 10 11.03 -13.65 6.56
C THR A 10 11.19 -12.14 6.76
N ASN A 11 11.97 -11.52 5.88
CA ASN A 11 12.18 -10.08 5.89
C ASN A 11 11.15 -9.36 5.00
N MET A 12 11.15 -8.04 5.05
CA MET A 12 10.37 -7.22 4.13
C MET A 12 10.76 -7.55 2.67
N PRO A 13 9.80 -7.75 1.76
CA PRO A 13 10.08 -7.95 0.34
C PRO A 13 10.74 -6.74 -0.31
N ASP A 14 11.37 -6.96 -1.47
CA ASP A 14 11.97 -5.87 -2.24
C ASP A 14 10.90 -4.96 -2.85
N LYS A 15 11.28 -3.72 -3.15
CA LYS A 15 10.39 -2.73 -3.78
C LYS A 15 9.71 -3.29 -5.04
N ALA A 16 10.45 -4.04 -5.87
CA ALA A 16 9.92 -4.62 -7.10
C ALA A 16 8.79 -5.61 -6.83
N ASP A 17 8.93 -6.46 -5.79
CA ASP A 17 7.90 -7.42 -5.39
C ASP A 17 6.66 -6.71 -4.84
N LEU A 18 6.86 -5.67 -4.03
CA LEU A 18 5.76 -4.85 -3.52
C LEU A 18 4.98 -4.18 -4.67
N VAL A 19 5.68 -3.61 -5.64
CA VAL A 19 5.06 -2.99 -6.83
C VAL A 19 4.28 -4.03 -7.62
N LEU A 20 4.83 -5.24 -7.78
CA LEU A 20 4.16 -6.32 -8.49
C LEU A 20 2.87 -6.74 -7.78
N ILE A 21 2.95 -7.05 -6.49
CA ILE A 21 1.81 -7.55 -5.70
C ILE A 21 0.69 -6.50 -5.65
N TYR A 22 1.01 -5.30 -5.15
CA TYR A 22 0.00 -4.26 -4.95
C TYR A 22 -0.46 -3.61 -6.25
N GLY A 23 0.43 -3.55 -7.26
CA GLY A 23 0.07 -3.09 -8.60
C GLY A 23 -0.96 -4.00 -9.25
N GLN A 24 -0.78 -5.33 -9.15
CA GLN A 24 -1.76 -6.28 -9.69
C GLN A 24 -3.13 -6.17 -8.99
N ILE A 25 -3.13 -6.04 -7.65
CA ILE A 25 -4.36 -5.88 -6.87
C ILE A 25 -5.12 -4.63 -7.32
N LEU A 26 -4.44 -3.48 -7.37
CA LEU A 26 -5.07 -2.20 -7.71
C LEU A 26 -5.52 -2.15 -9.17
N GLN A 27 -4.71 -2.64 -10.10
CA GLN A 27 -5.08 -2.71 -11.52
C GLN A 27 -6.31 -3.60 -11.73
N HIS A 28 -6.37 -4.74 -11.05
CA HIS A 28 -7.55 -5.62 -11.14
C HIS A 28 -8.79 -4.92 -10.60
N HIS A 29 -8.69 -4.22 -9.48
CA HIS A 29 -9.81 -3.45 -8.91
C HIS A 29 -10.32 -2.37 -9.87
N PHE A 30 -9.43 -1.55 -10.44
CA PHE A 30 -9.83 -0.47 -11.34
C PHE A 30 -10.40 -0.97 -12.67
N ARG A 31 -10.00 -2.15 -13.15
CA ARG A 31 -10.64 -2.76 -14.33
C ARG A 31 -12.11 -3.09 -14.12
N ASN A 32 -12.58 -3.17 -12.87
CA ASN A 32 -13.97 -3.48 -12.53
C ASN A 32 -14.86 -2.23 -12.59
N GLY A 33 -15.01 -1.67 -13.79
CA GLY A 33 -16.01 -0.64 -14.10
C GLY A 33 -15.61 0.81 -13.83
N PHE A 34 -14.35 1.09 -13.47
CA PHE A 34 -13.85 2.46 -13.41
C PHE A 34 -13.49 3.00 -14.80
N SER A 35 -13.44 4.33 -14.92
CA SER A 35 -13.04 5.00 -16.16
C SER A 35 -11.60 4.68 -16.55
N ARG A 36 -11.28 4.87 -17.84
CA ARG A 36 -9.93 4.63 -18.37
C ARG A 36 -8.88 5.47 -17.65
N ASP A 37 -9.20 6.73 -17.35
CA ASP A 37 -8.29 7.66 -16.68
C ASP A 37 -7.91 7.15 -15.27
N ILE A 38 -8.86 6.57 -14.54
CA ILE A 38 -8.60 5.95 -13.23
C ILE A 38 -7.75 4.69 -13.39
N GLN A 39 -8.03 3.86 -14.40
CA GLN A 39 -7.26 2.65 -14.67
C GLN A 39 -5.78 2.96 -14.99
N GLU A 40 -5.52 4.01 -15.76
CA GLU A 40 -4.16 4.44 -16.13
C GLU A 40 -3.38 4.99 -14.91
N MET A 41 -4.08 5.48 -13.88
CA MET A 41 -3.45 5.99 -12.65
C MET A 41 -2.95 4.89 -11.70
N ALA A 42 -3.39 3.63 -11.86
CA ALA A 42 -3.04 2.54 -10.95
C ALA A 42 -1.53 2.39 -10.73
N SER A 43 -0.75 2.41 -11.80
CA SER A 43 0.72 2.27 -11.73
C SER A 43 1.39 3.41 -10.99
N SER A 44 0.95 4.65 -11.23
CA SER A 44 1.45 5.84 -10.55
C SER A 44 1.12 5.79 -9.06
N LEU A 45 -0.13 5.43 -8.71
CA LEU A 45 -0.58 5.35 -7.33
C LEU A 45 0.16 4.27 -6.53
N THR A 46 0.40 3.10 -7.14
CA THR A 46 1.17 2.02 -6.52
C THR A 46 2.59 2.46 -6.21
N ASN A 47 3.29 3.08 -7.17
CA ASN A 47 4.66 3.56 -6.96
C ASN A 47 4.71 4.66 -5.89
N ALA A 48 3.80 5.64 -5.96
CA ALA A 48 3.73 6.72 -4.98
C ALA A 48 3.52 6.19 -3.55
N THR A 49 2.64 5.20 -3.37
CA THR A 49 2.36 4.60 -2.06
C THR A 49 3.59 3.89 -1.49
N ILE A 50 4.28 3.10 -2.32
CA ILE A 50 5.47 2.35 -1.88
C ILE A 50 6.63 3.30 -1.59
N ASP A 51 6.85 4.33 -2.42
CA ASP A 51 7.89 5.32 -2.18
C ASP A 51 7.62 6.16 -0.93
N LEU A 52 6.36 6.52 -0.67
CA LEU A 52 5.96 7.18 0.56
C LEU A 52 6.28 6.30 1.78
N GLN A 53 5.86 5.03 1.77
CA GLN A 53 6.12 4.09 2.87
C GLN A 53 7.62 3.95 3.15
N LEU A 54 8.45 3.83 2.11
CA LEU A 54 9.90 3.70 2.25
C LEU A 54 10.54 4.98 2.82
N GLN A 55 10.02 6.16 2.47
CA GLN A 55 10.51 7.43 3.03
C GLN A 55 10.11 7.59 4.49
N VAL A 56 8.85 7.30 4.83
CA VAL A 56 8.35 7.36 6.20
C VAL A 56 9.09 6.37 7.08
N ALA A 57 9.33 5.14 6.61
CA ALA A 57 10.10 4.14 7.34
C ALA A 57 11.55 4.57 7.65
N LYS A 58 12.16 5.36 6.76
CA LYS A 58 13.50 5.94 6.97
C LYS A 58 13.50 7.13 7.93
N ALA A 59 12.46 7.96 7.89
CA ALA A 59 12.36 9.15 8.71
C ALA A 59 11.94 8.84 10.16
N PHE A 60 11.07 7.85 10.35
CA PHE A 60 10.49 7.49 11.64
C PHE A 60 10.98 6.11 12.09
N LEU A 61 12.25 6.05 12.49
CA LEU A 61 12.85 4.82 13.00
C LEU A 61 12.37 4.52 14.43
N PRO A 62 12.10 3.25 14.75
CA PRO A 62 11.79 2.85 16.12
C PRO A 62 12.99 3.14 17.02
N THR A 63 12.74 3.89 18.09
CA THR A 63 13.70 4.09 19.18
C THR A 63 13.14 3.50 20.47
N ALA A 64 13.95 3.36 21.52
CA ALA A 64 13.48 2.87 22.81
C ALA A 64 12.32 3.70 23.40
N VAL A 65 12.22 4.98 23.03
CA VAL A 65 11.15 5.90 23.42
C VAL A 65 10.00 5.92 22.39
N LEU A 66 10.30 5.67 21.12
CA LEU A 66 9.34 5.70 20.00
C LEU A 66 9.18 4.31 19.37
N PHE A 67 8.92 3.29 20.21
CA PHE A 67 8.84 1.89 19.78
C PHE A 67 7.60 1.57 18.93
N HIS A 68 6.62 2.47 18.90
CA HIS A 68 5.39 2.31 18.13
C HIS A 68 5.57 2.53 16.62
N TYR A 69 6.71 3.07 16.18
CA TYR A 69 7.02 3.20 14.75
C TYR A 69 7.51 1.86 14.18
N GLN A 70 6.55 1.00 13.83
CA GLN A 70 6.80 -0.28 13.18
C GLN A 70 6.25 -0.27 11.74
N TRP A 71 7.10 0.11 10.79
CA TRP A 71 6.72 0.11 9.37
C TRP A 71 6.94 -1.28 8.76
N ASN A 72 5.87 -1.93 8.34
CA ASN A 72 5.87 -3.27 7.76
C ASN A 72 4.91 -3.33 6.54
N MET A 73 4.52 -4.52 6.08
CA MET A 73 3.57 -4.66 4.95
C MET A 73 2.10 -4.35 5.33
N ARG A 74 1.77 -4.32 6.63
CA ARG A 74 0.41 -4.08 7.11
C ARG A 74 -0.09 -2.70 6.71
N GLU A 75 0.77 -1.69 6.80
CA GLU A 75 0.39 -0.30 6.50
C GLU A 75 0.08 -0.16 5.01
N LEU A 76 0.90 -0.76 4.14
CA LEU A 76 0.60 -0.86 2.71
C LEU A 76 -0.74 -1.57 2.48
N PHE A 77 -0.97 -2.73 3.12
CA PHE A 77 -2.23 -3.45 3.00
C PHE A 77 -3.45 -2.61 3.38
N ASN A 78 -3.38 -1.86 4.48
CA ASN A 78 -4.46 -0.98 4.92
C ASN A 78 -4.77 0.12 3.90
N ILE A 79 -3.75 0.77 3.34
CA ILE A 79 -3.92 1.82 2.32
C ILE A 79 -4.58 1.23 1.06
N PHE A 80 -4.04 0.13 0.52
CA PHE A 80 -4.59 -0.49 -0.68
C PHE A 80 -6.00 -1.03 -0.45
N GLN A 81 -6.29 -1.62 0.71
CA GLN A 81 -7.63 -2.06 1.07
C GLN A 81 -8.62 -0.89 1.12
N GLY A 82 -8.22 0.24 1.71
CA GLY A 82 -9.04 1.45 1.76
C GLY A 82 -9.37 1.97 0.36
N VAL A 83 -8.38 2.01 -0.53
CA VAL A 83 -8.60 2.38 -1.94
C VAL A 83 -9.47 1.36 -2.67
N CYS A 84 -9.30 0.06 -2.42
CA CYS A 84 -10.12 -1.01 -3.01
C CYS A 84 -11.57 -1.05 -2.50
N ASN A 85 -11.90 -0.33 -1.41
CA ASN A 85 -13.29 -0.13 -1.00
C ASN A 85 -14.00 0.95 -1.84
N SER A 86 -13.29 1.64 -2.73
CA SER A 86 -13.91 2.56 -3.69
C SER A 86 -14.83 1.81 -4.65
N THR A 87 -15.87 2.51 -5.12
CA THR A 87 -16.81 1.98 -6.12
C THR A 87 -16.93 2.94 -7.30
N PRO A 88 -17.09 2.42 -8.53
CA PRO A 88 -17.15 3.24 -9.74
C PRO A 88 -18.39 4.12 -9.82
N LYS A 89 -19.43 3.83 -9.03
CA LYS A 89 -20.64 4.67 -8.92
C LYS A 89 -20.39 5.96 -8.14
N LEU A 90 -19.48 5.92 -7.17
CA LEU A 90 -19.19 7.04 -6.27
C LEU A 90 -17.91 7.78 -6.67
N HIS A 91 -16.94 7.07 -7.24
CA HIS A 91 -15.63 7.60 -7.63
C HIS A 91 -15.49 7.49 -9.15
N THR A 92 -15.97 8.52 -9.84
CA THR A 92 -15.99 8.59 -11.31
C THR A 92 -14.81 9.35 -11.88
N ASP A 93 -14.15 10.16 -11.04
CA ASP A 93 -13.07 11.06 -11.43
C ASP A 93 -11.74 10.69 -10.73
N PRO A 94 -10.58 10.71 -11.43
CA PRO A 94 -9.28 10.44 -10.82
C PRO A 94 -8.96 11.28 -9.59
N GLU A 95 -9.41 12.53 -9.53
CA GLU A 95 -9.15 13.41 -8.38
C GLU A 95 -9.84 12.89 -7.11
N GLN A 96 -11.01 12.27 -7.23
CA GLN A 96 -11.71 11.63 -6.10
C GLN A 96 -10.92 10.44 -5.56
N ILE A 97 -10.34 9.62 -6.44
CA ILE A 97 -9.46 8.52 -6.05
C ILE A 97 -8.18 9.05 -5.39
N GLY A 98 -7.59 10.12 -5.93
CA GLY A 98 -6.42 10.77 -5.33
C GLY A 98 -6.70 11.29 -3.92
N ARG A 99 -7.86 11.92 -3.69
CA ARG A 99 -8.29 12.35 -2.36
C ARG A 99 -8.52 11.18 -1.40
N LEU A 100 -9.16 10.11 -1.87
CA LEU A 100 -9.35 8.90 -1.07
C LEU A 100 -8.00 8.28 -0.67
N TRP A 101 -7.07 8.17 -1.60
CA TRP A 101 -5.72 7.68 -1.32
C TRP A 101 -5.01 8.52 -0.27
N ALA A 102 -5.04 9.86 -0.40
CA ALA A 102 -4.43 10.75 0.57
C ALA A 102 -5.06 10.59 1.96
N HIS A 103 -6.39 10.41 2.04
CA HIS A 103 -7.09 10.12 3.29
C HIS A 103 -6.62 8.79 3.92
N GLU A 104 -6.52 7.71 3.14
CA GLU A 104 -6.04 6.42 3.66
C GLU A 104 -4.58 6.48 4.11
N CYS A 105 -3.72 7.25 3.43
CA CYS A 105 -2.34 7.48 3.85
C CYS A 105 -2.21 8.28 5.15
N GLN A 106 -3.16 9.15 5.49
CA GLN A 106 -3.16 9.90 6.75
C GLN A 106 -3.76 9.10 7.91
N ARG A 107 -4.69 8.19 7.60
CA ARG A 107 -5.37 7.34 8.58
C ARG A 107 -4.49 6.18 9.05
N THR A 108 -3.55 5.75 8.21
CA THR A 108 -2.61 4.66 8.46
C THR A 108 -1.34 5.19 9.10
#